data_AF-A0A2G6FFB2-F1
#
_entry.id   AF-A0A2G6FFB2-F1
#
_cell.length_a   1.000
_cell.length_b   1.000
_cell.length_c   1.000
_cell.angle_alpha   90.00
_cell.angle_beta   90.00
_cell.angle_gamma   90.00
#
_symmetry.space_group_name_H-M   'P 1'
#
loop_
_entity.id
_entity.type
_entity.pdbx_description
1 polymer ?
#
loop_
_entity_poly.entity_id
_entity_poly.type
_entity_poly.pdbx_seq_one_letter_code
_entity_poly.pdbx_strand_id
1 'polypeptide(L)' 'QDIFDRGTAKSIDDARKVDEHYMDLMRKKGIKVYTYNKKELEPLMKACAASWSKLDKNMTKELMDEFKKELAPK' A
#
# COMPACT_ATOMS: atom_id res chain seq x y z
N GLN A 1 -22.48 10.33 -2.98
CA GLN A 1 -21.25 9.76 -3.57
C GLN A 1 -20.25 10.84 -3.97
N ASP A 2 -20.56 11.71 -4.94
CA ASP A 2 -19.59 12.61 -5.61
C ASP A 2 -18.72 13.52 -4.69
N ILE A 3 -19.25 14.03 -3.56
CA ILE A 3 -18.45 14.86 -2.62
C ILE A 3 -17.47 14.01 -1.77
N PHE A 4 -17.87 12.81 -1.36
CA PHE A 4 -17.01 11.89 -0.61
C PHE A 4 -15.91 11.33 -1.49
N ASP A 5 -16.21 11.07 -2.76
CA ASP A 5 -15.23 10.58 -3.75
C ASP A 5 -14.17 11.65 -4.03
N ARG A 6 -14.58 12.93 -4.16
CA ARG A 6 -13.65 14.06 -4.33
C ARG A 6 -12.82 14.35 -3.08
N GLY A 7 -13.43 14.29 -1.89
CA GLY A 7 -12.73 14.44 -0.62
C GLY A 7 -11.68 13.35 -0.41
N THR A 8 -12.03 12.11 -0.72
CA THR A 8 -11.12 10.95 -0.63
C THR A 8 -9.98 11.06 -1.63
N ALA A 9 -10.26 11.38 -2.89
CA ALA A 9 -9.23 11.56 -3.92
C ALA A 9 -8.26 12.70 -3.56
N LYS A 10 -8.78 13.82 -3.04
CA LYS A 10 -7.96 14.95 -2.58
C LYS A 10 -7.08 14.55 -1.39
N SER A 11 -7.62 13.81 -0.42
CA SER A 11 -6.84 13.34 0.72
C SER A 11 -5.70 12.42 0.31
N ILE A 12 -5.91 11.55 -0.70
CA ILE A 12 -4.87 10.68 -1.25
C ILE A 12 -3.79 11.51 -1.95
N ASP A 13 -4.17 12.50 -2.76
CA ASP A 13 -3.23 13.37 -3.45
C ASP A 13 -2.40 14.23 -2.49
N ASP A 14 -3.05 14.80 -1.47
CA ASP A 14 -2.39 15.61 -0.45
C ASP A 14 -1.43 14.74 0.38
N ALA A 15 -1.81 13.51 0.76
CA ALA A 15 -0.92 12.58 1.45
C ALA A 15 0.32 12.23 0.60
N ARG A 16 0.12 11.94 -0.70
CA ARG A 16 1.23 11.67 -1.62
C ARG A 16 2.19 12.86 -1.73
N LYS A 17 1.68 14.09 -1.86
CA LYS A 17 2.51 15.30 -1.94
C LYS A 17 3.35 15.50 -0.68
N VAL A 18 2.76 15.23 0.49
CA VAL A 18 3.45 15.31 1.78
C VAL A 18 4.58 14.28 1.83
N ASP A 19 4.31 13.03 1.45
CA ASP A 19 5.33 11.98 1.40
C ASP A 19 6.48 12.33 0.44
N GLU A 20 6.16 12.78 -0.77
CA GLU A 20 7.15 13.21 -1.77
C GLU A 20 8.03 14.35 -1.24
N HIS A 21 7.42 15.37 -0.61
CA HIS A 21 8.14 16.49 -0.03
C HIS A 21 9.17 16.03 1.02
N TYR A 22 8.77 15.14 1.94
CA TYR A 22 9.66 14.67 2.98
C TYR A 22 10.74 13.72 2.45
N MET A 23 10.44 12.87 1.46
CA MET A 23 11.45 12.03 0.82
C MET A 23 12.52 12.87 0.12
N ASP A 24 12.15 13.98 -0.51
CA ASP A 24 13.10 14.92 -1.12
C ASP A 24 13.97 15.62 -0.07
N LEU A 25 13.40 15.98 1.08
CA LEU A 25 14.17 16.53 2.20
C LEU A 25 15.18 15.51 2.73
N MET A 26 14.82 14.22 2.82
CA MET A 26 15.75 13.16 3.20
C MET A 26 16.90 13.05 2.20
N ARG A 27 16.62 13.04 0.89
CA ARG A 27 17.65 13.03 -0.17
C ARG A 27 18.59 14.23 -0.05
N LYS A 28 18.06 15.44 0.15
CA LYS A 28 18.86 16.68 0.33
C LYS A 28 19.76 16.64 1.56
N LYS A 29 19.35 15.94 2.62
CA LYS A 29 20.17 15.72 3.82
C LYS A 29 21.22 14.62 3.65
N GLY A 30 21.38 14.05 2.45
CA GLY A 30 22.32 12.98 2.17
C GLY A 30 21.83 11.59 2.62
N ILE A 31 20.56 11.45 3.00
CA ILE A 31 19.97 10.15 3.34
C ILE A 31 19.66 9.41 2.05
N LYS A 32 20.09 8.14 1.99
CA LYS A 32 19.82 7.28 0.84
C LYS A 32 18.37 6.81 0.86
N VAL A 33 17.56 7.39 -0.03
CA VAL A 33 16.15 7.00 -0.24
C VAL A 33 16.08 6.00 -1.39
N TYR A 34 15.52 4.82 -1.13
CA TYR A 34 15.29 3.80 -2.16
C TYR A 34 13.86 3.88 -2.68
N THR A 35 13.69 3.75 -3.99
CA THR A 35 12.39 3.68 -4.64
C THR A 35 12.36 2.42 -5.49
N TYR A 36 11.42 1.53 -5.19
CA TYR A 36 11.28 0.25 -5.85
C TYR A 36 10.13 0.29 -6.84
N ASN A 37 10.32 -0.32 -8.00
CA ASN A 37 9.25 -0.55 -8.95
C ASN A 37 8.42 -1.79 -8.56
N LYS A 38 7.28 -1.98 -9.23
CA LYS A 38 6.36 -3.09 -8.92
C LYS A 38 7.01 -4.47 -9.01
N LYS A 39 7.93 -4.70 -9.94
CA LYS A 39 8.61 -5.99 -10.12
C LYS A 39 9.57 -6.27 -8.97
N GLU A 40 10.27 -5.24 -8.50
CA GLU A 40 11.17 -5.35 -7.36
C GLU A 40 10.41 -5.61 -6.05
N LEU A 41 9.17 -5.12 -5.94
CA LEU A 41 8.31 -5.34 -4.79
C LEU A 41 7.55 -6.67 -4.83
N GLU A 42 7.47 -7.35 -5.98
CA GLU A 42 6.71 -8.58 -6.15
C GLU A 42 7.05 -9.68 -5.13
N PRO A 43 8.34 -9.97 -4.83
CA PRO A 43 8.68 -10.97 -3.81
C PRO A 43 8.17 -10.60 -2.42
N LEU A 44 8.21 -9.30 -2.08
CA LEU A 44 7.71 -8.79 -0.80
C LEU A 44 6.17 -8.91 -0.74
N MET A 45 5.47 -8.55 -1.83
CA MET A 45 4.02 -8.69 -1.91
C MET A 45 3.58 -10.15 -1.71
N LYS A 46 4.28 -11.10 -2.33
CA LYS A 46 4.00 -12.55 -2.16
C LYS A 46 4.25 -13.01 -0.72
N ALA A 47 5.33 -12.55 -0.10
CA ALA A 47 5.63 -12.85 1.30
C ALA A 47 4.57 -12.29 2.26
N CYS A 48 4.09 -11.06 2.03
CA CYS A 48 3.00 -10.47 2.79
C CYS A 48 1.70 -11.25 2.61
N ALA A 49 1.33 -11.59 1.36
CA ALA A 49 0.12 -12.35 1.07
C ALA A 49 0.11 -13.75 1.73
N ALA A 50 1.27 -14.41 1.79
CA ALA A 50 1.41 -15.68 2.49
C ALA A 50 1.10 -15.59 4.00
N SER A 51 1.26 -14.41 4.61
CA SER A 51 0.94 -14.18 6.01
C SER A 51 -0.55 -13.93 6.28
N TRP A 52 -1.35 -13.60 5.25
CA TRP A 52 -2.76 -13.25 5.41
C TRP A 52 -3.60 -14.42 5.94
N SER A 53 -3.23 -15.66 5.65
CA SER A 53 -3.89 -16.85 6.22
C SER A 53 -3.85 -16.89 7.75
N LYS A 54 -2.89 -16.19 8.38
CA LYS A 54 -2.82 -16.07 9.85
C LYS A 54 -3.89 -15.13 10.40
N LEU A 55 -4.46 -14.25 9.57
CA LEU A 55 -5.53 -13.33 9.95
C LEU A 55 -6.92 -13.99 9.89
N ASP A 56 -7.05 -15.15 9.23
CA ASP A 56 -8.29 -15.93 9.08
C ASP A 56 -8.92 -16.34 10.43
N LYS A 57 -8.17 -16.28 11.54
CA LYS A 57 -8.70 -16.56 12.89
C LYS A 57 -9.43 -15.36 13.52
N ASN A 58 -9.01 -14.16 13.18
CA ASN A 58 -9.56 -12.91 13.75
C ASN A 58 -10.54 -12.23 12.79
N MET A 59 -10.39 -12.50 11.49
CA MET A 59 -11.26 -12.04 10.42
C MET A 59 -12.06 -13.23 9.89
N THR A 60 -13.29 -13.01 9.42
CA THR A 60 -14.08 -14.10 8.83
C THR A 60 -13.40 -14.66 7.59
N LYS A 61 -13.45 -15.98 7.42
CA LYS A 61 -12.88 -16.68 6.25
C LYS A 61 -13.37 -16.11 4.92
N GLU A 62 -14.65 -15.79 4.82
CA GLU A 62 -15.26 -15.21 3.61
C GLU A 62 -14.62 -13.86 3.23
N LEU A 63 -14.47 -12.95 4.19
CA LEU A 63 -13.78 -11.67 4.00
C LEU A 63 -12.33 -11.87 3.55
N MET A 64 -11.61 -12.80 4.16
CA MET A 64 -10.21 -13.05 3.80
C MET A 64 -10.05 -13.73 2.44
N ASP A 65 -10.99 -14.57 2.04
CA ASP A 65 -11.00 -15.23 0.74
C ASP A 65 -11.29 -14.23 -0.39
N GLU A 66 -12.25 -13.32 -0.19
CA GLU A 66 -12.50 -12.20 -1.12
C GLU A 66 -11.30 -11.24 -1.18
N PHE A 67 -10.73 -10.90 -0.02
CA PHE A 67 -9.53 -10.05 0.06
C PHE A 67 -8.33 -10.65 -0.70
N LYS A 68 -8.09 -11.96 -0.55
CA LYS A 68 -7.04 -12.67 -1.30
C LYS A 68 -7.36 -12.69 -2.80
N LYS A 69 -8.61 -12.88 -3.20
CA LYS A 69 -9.01 -12.90 -4.61
C LYS A 69 -8.75 -11.56 -5.32
N GLU A 70 -9.08 -10.45 -4.67
CA GLU A 70 -8.98 -9.12 -5.30
C GLU A 70 -7.59 -8.50 -5.17
N LEU A 71 -6.84 -8.80 -4.10
CA LEU A 71 -5.61 -8.08 -3.75
C LEU A 71 -4.34 -8.93 -3.68
N ALA A 72 -4.43 -10.27 -3.75
CA ALA A 72 -3.21 -11.07 -3.82
C ALA A 72 -2.43 -10.73 -5.10
N PRO A 73 -1.08 -10.65 -5.04
CA PRO A 73 -0.26 -10.46 -6.23
C PRO A 73 -0.53 -11.61 -7.22
N LYS A 74 -0.88 -11.25 -8.46
CA LYS A 74 -1.10 -12.19 -9.57
C LYS A 74 0.20 -12.75 -10.12
#